data_AF-A0A7L6L7L1-F1
#
_entry.id   AF-A0A7L6L7L1-F1
#
_cell.length_a   1.000
_cell.length_b   1.000
_cell.length_c   1.000
_cell.angle_alpha   90.00
_cell.angle_beta   90.00
_cell.angle_gamma   90.00
#
_symmetry.space_group_name_H-M   'P 1'
#
loop_
_entity.id
_entity.type
_entity.pdbx_description
1 polymer ?
#
loop_
_entity_poly.entity_id
_entity_poly.type
_entity_poly.pdbx_seq_one_letter_code
_entity_poly.pdbx_strand_id
1 'polypeptide(L)' 'MKKIKSSQRAWLKFRDKNCVAYSFQNDEKSQAYETAMYSCKNDMTRERIEGLKSILTQ' A
#
# COMPACT_ATOMS: atom_id res chain seq x y z
N MET A 1 -12.39 -1.36 17.55
CA MET A 1 -12.27 -2.04 16.24
C MET A 1 -12.88 -1.34 15.02
N LYS A 2 -14.10 -0.77 15.06
CA LYS A 2 -14.74 -0.13 13.85
C LYS A 2 -13.87 0.96 13.18
N LYS A 3 -13.23 1.83 13.98
CA LYS A 3 -12.33 2.90 13.47
C LYS A 3 -11.09 2.34 12.74
N ILE A 4 -10.43 1.33 13.32
CA ILE A 4 -9.26 0.66 12.71
C ILE A 4 -9.66 -0.01 11.38
N LYS A 5 -10.80 -0.71 11.33
CA LYS A 5 -11.30 -1.34 10.10
C LYS A 5 -11.59 -0.31 9.00
N SER A 6 -12.20 0.82 9.36
CA SER A 6 -12.47 1.91 8.40
C SER A 6 -11.17 2.53 7.88
N SER A 7 -10.22 2.84 8.78
CA SER A 7 -8.88 3.33 8.43
C SER A 7 -8.17 2.35 7.49
N GLN A 8 -8.21 1.04 7.77
CA GLN A 8 -7.57 0.04 6.93
C GLN A 8 -8.16 -0.03 5.52
N ARG A 9 -9.49 0.12 5.38
CA ARG A 9 -10.16 0.16 4.07
C ARG A 9 -9.76 1.40 3.26
N ALA A 10 -9.68 2.56 3.91
CA ALA A 10 -9.19 3.77 3.27
C ALA A 10 -7.72 3.64 2.85
N TRP A 11 -6.89 3.06 3.72
CA TRP A 11 -5.48 2.82 3.45
C TRP A 11 -5.26 1.88 2.25
N LEU A 12 -6.04 0.81 2.10
CA LEU A 12 -5.93 -0.08 0.92
C LEU A 12 -6.17 0.68 -0.39
N LYS A 13 -7.21 1.53 -0.44
CA LYS A 13 -7.49 2.38 -1.60
C LYS A 13 -6.36 3.35 -1.89
N PHE A 14 -5.81 3.97 -0.85
CA PHE A 14 -4.66 4.86 -0.96
C PHE A 14 -3.44 4.11 -1.50
N ARG A 15 -3.06 2.96 -0.93
CA ARG A 15 -1.94 2.13 -1.39
C ARG A 15 -2.07 1.80 -2.86
N ASP A 16 -3.23 1.31 -3.28
CA ASP A 16 -3.41 0.86 -4.66
C ASP A 16 -3.29 2.04 -5.65
N LYS A 17 -3.82 3.22 -5.32
CA LYS A 17 -3.67 4.43 -6.13
C LYS A 17 -2.24 4.98 -6.10
N ASN A 18 -1.60 4.96 -4.94
CA ASN A 18 -0.23 5.39 -4.78
C ASN A 18 0.74 4.52 -5.60
N CYS A 19 0.51 3.21 -5.66
CA CYS A 19 1.39 2.33 -6.44
C CYS A 19 1.25 2.50 -7.95
N VAL A 20 0.05 2.87 -8.45
CA VAL A 20 -0.10 3.30 -9.84
C VAL A 20 0.74 4.56 -10.10
N ALA A 21 0.67 5.55 -9.20
CA ALA A 21 1.47 6.77 -9.31
C ALA A 21 2.98 6.49 -9.18
N TYR A 22 3.40 5.57 -8.31
CA TYR A 22 4.80 5.14 -8.19
C TYR A 22 5.33 4.50 -9.48
N SER A 23 4.47 3.78 -10.20
CA SER A 23 4.84 3.01 -11.40
C SER A 23 4.62 3.80 -12.70
N PHE A 24 4.33 5.11 -12.64
CA PHE A 24 3.82 5.90 -13.76
C PHE A 24 4.73 5.97 -15.00
N GLN A 25 6.04 5.75 -14.82
CA GLN A 25 7.02 5.80 -15.91
C GLN A 25 7.09 4.48 -16.68
N ASN A 26 6.55 3.39 -16.13
CA ASN A 26 6.60 2.07 -16.75
C ASN A 26 5.35 1.83 -17.61
N ASP A 27 5.53 1.12 -18.73
CA ASP A 27 4.41 0.64 -19.53
C ASP A 27 3.58 -0.38 -18.73
N GLU A 28 2.26 -0.18 -18.65
CA GLU A 28 1.37 -1.00 -17.82
C GLU A 28 1.35 -2.50 -18.17
N LYS A 29 1.77 -2.88 -19.38
CA LYS A 29 1.86 -4.27 -19.83
C LYS A 29 3.25 -4.86 -19.64
N SER A 30 4.21 -4.08 -19.13
CA SER A 30 5.58 -4.52 -18.93
C SER A 30 5.77 -5.23 -17.59
N GLN A 31 6.73 -6.16 -17.58
CA GLN A 31 7.20 -6.78 -16.35
C GLN A 31 7.79 -5.75 -15.35
N ALA A 32 8.35 -4.64 -15.86
CA ALA A 32 8.86 -3.55 -15.03
C ALA A 32 7.73 -2.86 -14.24
N TYR A 33 6.58 -2.62 -14.87
CA TYR A 33 5.40 -2.08 -14.19
C TYR A 33 4.89 -3.04 -13.12
N GLU A 34 4.75 -4.32 -13.44
CA GLU A 34 4.34 -5.33 -12.44
C GLU A 34 5.31 -5.35 -11.25
N THR A 35 6.62 -5.35 -11.51
CA THR A 35 7.65 -5.37 -10.46
C THR A 35 7.61 -4.12 -9.59
N ALA A 36 7.43 -2.94 -10.19
CA ALA A 36 7.28 -1.67 -9.46
C ALA A 36 6.00 -1.66 -8.61
N MET A 37 4.89 -2.16 -9.15
CA MET A 37 3.62 -2.29 -8.43
C MET A 37 3.74 -3.23 -7.23
N TYR A 38 4.40 -4.37 -7.39
CA TYR A 38 4.63 -5.32 -6.29
C TYR A 38 5.54 -4.73 -5.22
N SER A 39 6.64 -4.10 -5.62
CA SER A 39 7.59 -3.48 -4.69
C SER A 39 6.91 -2.39 -3.86
N CYS A 40 6.19 -1.47 -4.50
CA CYS A 40 5.43 -0.43 -3.80
C CYS A 40 4.41 -1.02 -2.81
N LYS A 41 3.63 -2.02 -3.25
CA LYS A 41 2.64 -2.65 -2.36
C LYS A 41 3.29 -3.33 -1.16
N ASN A 42 4.43 -3.98 -1.35
CA ASN A 42 5.17 -4.64 -0.28
C ASN A 42 5.71 -3.63 0.74
N ASP A 43 6.39 -2.58 0.29
CA ASP A 43 6.97 -1.57 1.16
C ASP A 43 5.91 -0.85 1.99
N MET A 44 4.85 -0.36 1.34
CA MET A 44 3.75 0.29 2.05
C MET A 44 3.05 -0.65 3.03
N THR A 45 2.92 -1.94 2.68
CA THR A 45 2.30 -2.93 3.58
C THR A 45 3.16 -3.16 4.82
N ARG A 46 4.49 -3.23 4.67
CA ARG A 46 5.42 -3.34 5.80
C ARG A 46 5.31 -2.15 6.74
N GLU A 47 5.28 -0.93 6.21
CA GLU A 47 5.08 0.29 7.02
C GLU A 47 3.73 0.28 7.73
N ARG A 48 2.67 -0.17 7.04
CA ARG A 48 1.34 -0.23 7.63
C ARG A 48 1.26 -1.23 8.78
N ILE A 49 1.97 -2.36 8.69
CA ILE A 49 2.04 -3.34 9.78
C ILE A 49 2.61 -2.70 11.04
N GLU A 50 3.73 -1.96 10.92
CA GLU A 50 4.33 -1.27 12.07
C GLU A 50 3.40 -0.20 12.65
N GLY A 51 2.73 0.57 11.80
CA GLY A 51 1.71 1.53 12.24
C GLY A 51 0.53 0.87 12.97
N LEU A 52 0.08 -0.30 12.51
CA LEU A 52 -1.00 -1.06 13.17
C LEU A 52 -0.55 -1.63 14.51
N LYS A 53 0.69 -2.14 14.62
CA LYS A 53 1.25 -2.59 15.91
C LYS A 53 1.23 -1.46 16.93
N SER A 54 1.70 -0.27 16.56
CA SER A 54 1.71 0.90 17.44
C SER A 54 0.30 1.31 17.91
N ILE A 55 -0.71 1.22 17.06
CA ILE A 55 -2.11 1.51 17.42
C ILE A 55 -2.68 0.47 18.38
N LEU A 56 -2.27 -0.80 18.25
CA LEU A 56 -2.82 -1.92 19.04
C LEU A 56 -2.12 -2.12 20.38
N THR A 57 -0.91 -1.58 20.55
CA THR A 57 -0.16 -1.61 21.82
C THR A 57 -0.36 -0.36 22.68
N GLN A 58 -1.17 0.60 22.23
CA GLN A 58 -1.71 1.69 23.07
C GLN A 58 -2.85 1.17 23.94
#